data_AF-A0A1J6HMW1-F1
#
_entry.id   AF-A0A1J6HMW1-F1
#
_cell.length_a   1.000
_cell.length_b   1.000
_cell.length_c   1.000
_cell.angle_alpha   90.00
_cell.angle_beta   90.00
_cell.angle_gamma   90.00
#
_symmetry.space_group_name_H-M   'P 1'
#
loop_
_entity.id
_entity.type
_entity.pdbx_description
1 polymer ?
#
loop_
_entity_poly.entity_id
_entity_poly.type
_entity_poly.pdbx_seq_one_letter_code
_entity_poly.pdbx_strand_id
1 'polypeptide(L)'
;MKSDVTIYLDGLLLNRGGTVFVVPREVPVDEWKPQPDQPNPSRSDSRLDVRKPIREIDRRLSVDAFAQVSIVRFDYPKGGAFEFRFLPAPNSGLSPEKQGSVLVTTGNTYDYHPQSRKEMFVPQFQVLSILGPDADEGDSRALVSEVKLGYLEERYDCKKFENAISCVVRERNK
;
A
#
# COMPACT_ATOMS: atom_id res chain seq x y z
N MET A 1 -10.39 14.93 9.08
CA MET A 1 -9.36 14.81 8.04
C MET A 1 -9.27 13.36 7.62
N LYS A 2 -9.02 13.09 6.35
CA LYS A 2 -9.03 11.74 5.80
C LYS A 2 -7.91 11.55 4.78
N SER A 3 -7.32 10.36 4.79
CA SER A 3 -6.49 9.83 3.70
C SER A 3 -7.37 8.99 2.76
N ASP A 4 -7.55 9.44 1.52
CA ASP A 4 -8.22 8.70 0.45
C ASP A 4 -7.16 8.09 -0.47
N VAL A 5 -6.86 6.80 -0.27
CA VAL A 5 -5.72 6.14 -0.88
C VAL A 5 -6.14 5.29 -2.08
N THR A 6 -5.45 5.46 -3.20
CA THR A 6 -5.55 4.56 -4.36
C THR A 6 -4.25 3.81 -4.53
N ILE A 7 -4.30 2.48 -4.37
CA ILE A 7 -3.16 1.59 -4.58
C ILE A 7 -3.29 1.02 -5.99
N TYR A 8 -2.40 1.46 -6.88
CA TYR A 8 -2.36 0.99 -8.26
C TYR A 8 -1.61 -0.33 -8.33
N LEU A 9 -2.28 -1.38 -8.82
CA LEU A 9 -1.64 -2.67 -9.04
C LEU A 9 -0.99 -2.69 -10.41
N ASP A 10 0.26 -3.15 -10.45
CA ASP A 10 0.98 -3.34 -11.70
C ASP A 10 0.54 -4.59 -12.47
N GLY A 11 1.16 -4.81 -13.63
CA GLY A 11 0.87 -5.97 -14.47
C GLY A 11 1.20 -7.32 -13.81
N LEU A 12 2.16 -7.39 -12.89
CA LEU A 12 2.48 -8.66 -12.22
C LEU A 12 1.34 -9.06 -11.28
N LEU A 13 0.94 -8.17 -10.37
CA LEU A 13 -0.16 -8.43 -9.45
C LEU A 13 -1.48 -8.67 -10.18
N LEU A 14 -1.75 -7.90 -11.24
CA LEU A 14 -3.00 -8.03 -11.99
C LEU A 14 -3.10 -9.34 -12.79
N ASN A 15 -1.99 -9.84 -13.36
CA ASN A 15 -2.03 -11.03 -14.22
C ASN A 15 -1.77 -12.32 -13.46
N ARG A 16 -0.99 -12.27 -12.38
CA ARG A 16 -0.53 -13.45 -11.63
C ARG A 16 -1.13 -13.57 -10.24
N GLY A 17 -1.76 -12.50 -9.74
CA GLY A 17 -2.15 -12.41 -8.34
C GLY A 17 -0.94 -12.16 -7.45
N GLY A 18 -1.17 -12.03 -6.14
CA GLY A 18 -0.09 -11.85 -5.17
C GLY A 18 -0.60 -11.36 -3.82
N THR A 19 0.28 -10.70 -3.08
CA THR A 19 0.00 -10.22 -1.72
C THR A 19 0.38 -8.76 -1.59
N VAL A 20 -0.53 -7.96 -1.04
CA VAL A 20 -0.26 -6.57 -0.68
C VAL A 20 -0.47 -6.39 0.82
N PHE A 21 0.60 -6.03 1.52
CA PHE A 21 0.55 -5.56 2.90
C PHE A 21 0.22 -4.07 2.89
N VAL A 22 -0.85 -3.67 3.57
CA VAL A 22 -1.27 -2.28 3.70
C VAL A 22 -1.04 -1.83 5.14
N VAL A 23 -0.16 -0.86 5.31
CA VAL A 23 0.34 -0.40 6.61
C VAL A 23 0.00 1.09 6.78
N PRO A 24 -1.19 1.43 7.30
CA PRO A 24 -1.51 2.81 7.61
C PRO A 24 -0.64 3.30 8.78
N ARG A 25 -0.13 4.53 8.69
CA ARG A 25 0.67 5.18 9.73
C ARG A 25 -0.01 6.48 10.17
N GLU A 26 -0.36 6.57 11.44
CA GLU A 26 -0.87 7.81 12.00
C GLU A 26 0.27 8.82 12.14
N VAL A 27 0.06 10.04 11.64
CA VAL A 27 1.04 11.14 11.74
C VAL A 27 0.44 12.36 12.44
N PRO A 28 1.25 13.16 13.15
CA PRO A 28 0.83 14.46 13.65
C PRO A 28 0.24 15.36 12.56
N VAL A 29 -0.69 16.24 12.96
CA VAL A 29 -1.42 17.11 12.02
C VAL A 29 -0.49 18.10 11.29
N ASP A 30 0.59 18.52 11.95
CA ASP A 30 1.64 19.38 11.39
C ASP A 30 2.53 18.66 10.35
N GLU A 31 2.65 17.34 10.43
CA GLU A 31 3.26 16.51 9.38
C GLU A 31 2.29 16.22 8.22
N TRP A 32 0.98 16.37 8.44
CA TRP A 32 -0.08 16.14 7.46
C TRP A 32 -0.27 17.30 6.46
N LYS A 33 0.74 17.50 5.62
CA LYS A 33 0.75 18.53 4.57
C LYS A 33 0.88 17.94 3.17
N PRO A 34 0.40 18.63 2.12
CA PRO A 34 0.63 18.21 0.74
C PRO A 34 2.12 18.18 0.42
N GLN A 35 2.53 17.26 -0.45
CA GLN A 35 3.89 17.14 -0.98
C GLN A 35 3.81 17.19 -2.51
N PRO A 36 3.67 18.39 -3.11
CA PRO A 36 3.42 18.55 -4.54
C PRO A 36 4.57 18.04 -5.42
N ASP A 37 5.79 18.03 -4.87
CA ASP A 37 7.01 17.53 -5.50
C ASP A 37 7.11 15.99 -5.53
N GLN A 38 6.35 15.30 -4.68
CA GLN A 38 6.36 13.84 -4.64
C GLN A 38 5.39 13.22 -5.66
N PRO A 39 5.73 12.04 -6.21
CA PRO A 39 4.84 11.33 -7.14
C PRO A 39 3.48 11.03 -6.51
N ASN A 40 2.42 11.25 -7.27
CA ASN A 40 1.05 10.89 -6.90
C ASN A 40 0.26 10.56 -8.18
N PRO A 41 0.27 9.30 -8.65
CA PRO A 41 -0.36 8.87 -9.91
C PRO A 41 -1.85 9.26 -10.06
N SER A 42 -2.57 9.41 -8.95
CA SER A 42 -3.99 9.79 -8.92
C SER A 42 -4.27 11.20 -9.45
N ARG A 43 -3.26 12.10 -9.45
CA ARG A 43 -3.44 13.49 -9.90
C ARG A 43 -3.78 13.61 -11.38
N SER A 44 -3.36 12.63 -12.18
CA SER A 44 -3.57 12.57 -13.63
C SER A 44 -4.53 11.46 -14.06
N ASP A 45 -5.16 10.75 -13.12
CA ASP A 45 -6.05 9.63 -13.42
C ASP A 45 -7.52 10.09 -13.49
N SER A 46 -8.02 10.30 -14.70
CA SER A 46 -9.38 10.77 -14.96
C SER A 46 -10.47 9.80 -14.49
N ARG A 47 -10.14 8.53 -14.23
CA ARG A 47 -11.08 7.57 -13.61
C ARG A 47 -11.50 7.99 -12.20
N LEU A 48 -10.76 8.93 -11.59
CA LEU A 48 -11.04 9.46 -10.28
C LEU A 48 -11.85 10.77 -10.29
N ASP A 49 -12.15 11.32 -11.47
CA ASP A 49 -12.87 12.59 -11.62
C ASP A 49 -14.33 12.49 -11.18
N VAL A 50 -14.95 11.31 -11.37
CA VAL A 50 -16.32 11.02 -10.94
C VAL A 50 -16.46 10.81 -9.43
N ARG A 51 -15.36 10.86 -8.68
CA ARG A 51 -15.38 10.64 -7.23
C ARG A 51 -15.93 11.86 -6.51
N LYS A 52 -16.53 11.61 -5.34
CA LYS A 52 -16.92 12.69 -4.43
C LYS A 52 -15.70 13.60 -4.19
N PRO A 53 -15.88 14.93 -4.30
CA PRO A 53 -14.84 15.88 -3.92
C PRO A 53 -14.39 15.58 -2.49
N ILE A 54 -13.08 15.50 -2.28
CA ILE A 54 -12.51 15.46 -0.93
C ILE A 54 -12.40 16.90 -0.41
N ARG A 55 -12.45 17.09 0.91
CA ARG A 55 -12.28 18.43 1.49
C ARG A 55 -10.83 18.86 1.36
N GLU A 56 -10.56 20.17 1.39
CA GLU A 56 -9.19 20.71 1.35
C GLU A 56 -8.27 20.17 2.47
N ILE A 57 -8.86 19.75 3.59
CA ILE A 57 -8.15 19.15 4.74
C ILE A 57 -7.87 17.66 4.57
N ASP A 58 -8.51 17.01 3.60
CA ASP A 58 -8.32 15.62 3.25
C ASP A 58 -7.19 15.53 2.19
N ARG A 59 -6.63 14.34 1.98
CA ARG A 59 -5.62 14.12 0.93
C ARG A 59 -6.02 12.93 0.09
N ARG A 60 -5.84 13.07 -1.22
CA ARG A 60 -5.90 11.95 -2.15
C ARG A 60 -4.48 11.47 -2.36
N LEU A 61 -4.17 10.30 -1.81
CA LEU A 61 -2.86 9.68 -1.93
C LEU A 61 -2.93 8.58 -2.99
N SER A 62 -1.81 8.33 -3.65
CA SER A 62 -1.70 7.12 -4.44
C SER A 62 -0.28 6.64 -4.60
N VAL A 63 -0.20 5.36 -4.90
CA VAL A 63 1.00 4.56 -4.78
C VAL A 63 0.88 3.37 -5.72
N ASP A 64 1.98 3.00 -6.35
CA ASP A 64 2.04 1.80 -7.18
C ASP A 64 2.52 0.60 -6.34
N ALA A 65 1.82 -0.51 -6.40
CA ALA A 65 2.29 -1.82 -5.94
C ALA A 65 2.83 -2.57 -7.17
N PHE A 66 4.15 -2.75 -7.21
CA PHE A 66 4.90 -3.13 -8.42
C PHE A 66 5.64 -4.47 -8.31
N ALA A 67 5.28 -5.28 -7.31
CA ALA A 67 5.81 -6.63 -7.15
C ALA A 67 4.72 -7.57 -6.63
N GLN A 68 4.89 -8.87 -6.90
CA GLN A 68 3.96 -9.90 -6.48
C GLN A 68 3.76 -9.95 -4.96
N VAL A 69 4.77 -9.58 -4.18
CA VAL A 69 4.64 -9.29 -2.74
C VAL A 69 5.09 -7.86 -2.49
N SER A 70 4.14 -6.98 -2.24
CA SER A 70 4.36 -5.55 -2.02
C SER A 70 3.93 -5.12 -0.62
N ILE A 71 4.65 -4.16 -0.03
CA ILE A 71 4.23 -3.46 1.18
C ILE A 71 3.94 -2.01 0.82
N VAL A 72 2.72 -1.57 1.08
CA VAL A 72 2.29 -0.18 0.93
C VAL A 72 2.10 0.43 2.30
N ARG A 73 2.90 1.44 2.63
CA ARG A 73 2.70 2.25 3.84
C ARG A 73 2.25 3.64 3.42
N PHE A 74 1.20 4.16 4.05
CA PHE A 74 0.71 5.52 3.80
C PHE A 74 0.38 6.22 5.09
N ASP A 75 0.44 7.54 5.07
CA ASP A 75 0.15 8.36 6.23
C ASP A 75 -1.33 8.74 6.28
N TYR A 76 -1.84 8.87 7.50
CA TYR A 76 -3.13 9.50 7.78
C TYR A 76 -3.02 10.37 9.04
N PRO A 77 -3.78 11.46 9.13
CA PRO A 77 -3.63 12.43 10.21
C PRO A 77 -4.18 11.88 11.52
N LYS A 78 -3.54 12.27 12.63
CA LYS A 78 -3.96 11.93 13.99
C LYS A 78 -5.40 12.33 14.27
N GLY A 79 -6.20 11.39 14.79
CA GLY A 79 -7.64 11.58 15.00
C GLY A 79 -8.45 11.69 13.71
N GLY A 80 -7.84 11.39 12.56
CA GLY A 80 -8.49 11.27 11.26
C GLY A 80 -8.87 9.82 10.94
N ALA A 81 -9.18 9.59 9.68
CA ALA A 81 -9.51 8.28 9.14
C ALA A 81 -8.79 8.04 7.82
N PHE A 82 -8.82 6.81 7.34
CA PHE A 82 -8.37 6.48 5.99
C PHE A 82 -9.36 5.54 5.31
N GLU A 83 -9.36 5.58 3.99
CA GLU A 83 -9.90 4.53 3.15
C GLU A 83 -8.86 4.20 2.08
N PHE A 84 -8.83 2.96 1.62
CA PHE A 84 -8.02 2.60 0.47
C PHE A 84 -8.81 1.72 -0.48
N ARG A 85 -8.34 1.66 -1.71
CA ARG A 85 -8.87 0.81 -2.77
C ARG A 85 -7.77 0.43 -3.73
N PHE A 86 -7.98 -0.68 -4.40
CA PHE A 86 -7.15 -1.06 -5.52
C PHE A 86 -7.72 -0.56 -6.84
N LEU A 87 -6.85 -0.20 -7.76
CA LEU A 87 -7.16 -0.02 -9.17
C LEU A 87 -6.04 -0.60 -10.02
N PRO A 88 -6.29 -1.02 -11.26
CA PRO A 88 -5.22 -1.29 -12.20
C PRO A 88 -4.43 0.00 -12.48
N ALA A 89 -3.10 -0.13 -12.57
CA ALA A 89 -2.24 0.97 -12.99
C ALA A 89 -2.76 1.60 -14.31
N PRO A 90 -2.77 2.93 -14.47
CA PRO A 90 -3.41 3.60 -15.61
C PRO A 90 -2.96 3.06 -16.98
N ASN A 91 -1.69 2.65 -17.09
CA ASN A 91 -1.08 2.16 -18.33
C ASN A 91 -1.08 0.63 -18.47
N SER A 92 -1.78 -0.10 -17.59
CA SER A 92 -1.82 -1.56 -17.62
C SER A 92 -2.68 -2.15 -18.75
N GLY A 93 -3.60 -1.34 -19.33
CA GLY A 93 -4.57 -1.82 -20.32
C GLY A 93 -5.63 -2.78 -19.75
N LEU A 94 -5.67 -2.97 -18.43
CA LEU A 94 -6.60 -3.89 -17.76
C LEU A 94 -7.77 -3.13 -17.13
N SER A 95 -8.97 -3.69 -17.29
CA SER A 95 -10.19 -3.13 -16.68
C SER A 95 -10.23 -3.41 -15.17
N PRO A 96 -10.66 -2.44 -14.33
CA PRO A 96 -10.85 -2.64 -12.89
C PRO A 96 -11.79 -3.80 -12.53
N GLU A 97 -12.70 -4.17 -13.42
CA GLU A 97 -13.72 -5.20 -13.19
C GLU A 97 -13.17 -6.63 -13.08
N LYS A 98 -11.95 -6.87 -13.57
CA LYS A 98 -11.29 -8.18 -13.46
C LYS A 98 -10.60 -8.41 -12.10
N GLN A 99 -10.69 -7.44 -11.20
CA GLN A 99 -9.88 -7.41 -9.99
C GLN A 99 -10.66 -7.93 -8.79
N GLY A 100 -10.27 -9.10 -8.29
CA GLY A 100 -10.71 -9.61 -6.99
C GLY A 100 -9.58 -9.49 -5.97
N SER A 101 -9.91 -9.03 -4.76
CA SER A 101 -9.01 -9.08 -3.62
C SER A 101 -9.73 -9.61 -2.40
N VAL A 102 -9.04 -10.39 -1.58
CA VAL A 102 -9.56 -10.96 -0.33
C VAL A 102 -8.74 -10.45 0.84
N LEU A 103 -9.42 -9.96 1.88
CA LEU A 103 -8.78 -9.62 3.15
C LEU A 103 -8.41 -10.91 3.88
N VAL A 104 -7.11 -11.17 4.00
CA VAL A 104 -6.57 -12.37 4.64
C VAL A 104 -6.51 -12.19 6.16
N THR A 105 -5.98 -11.05 6.59
CA THR A 105 -5.84 -10.74 8.02
C THR A 105 -5.67 -9.24 8.26
N THR A 106 -5.99 -8.82 9.48
CA THR A 106 -5.65 -7.53 10.07
C THR A 106 -4.92 -7.78 11.37
N GLY A 107 -3.99 -6.90 11.73
CA GLY A 107 -3.22 -7.11 12.94
C GLY A 107 -2.31 -5.95 13.31
N ASN A 108 -1.47 -6.22 14.30
CA ASN A 108 -0.35 -5.38 14.73
C ASN A 108 0.88 -6.27 14.92
N THR A 109 2.07 -5.69 14.92
CA THR A 109 3.31 -6.45 15.14
C THR A 109 4.38 -5.58 15.78
N TYR A 110 5.38 -6.24 16.36
CA TYR A 110 6.64 -5.61 16.76
C TYR A 110 7.75 -6.16 15.87
N ASP A 111 8.56 -5.26 15.32
CA ASP A 111 9.75 -5.62 14.57
C ASP A 111 10.99 -4.99 15.16
N TYR A 112 12.13 -5.66 15.03
CA TYR A 112 13.39 -5.20 15.58
C TYR A 112 14.30 -4.70 14.47
N HIS A 113 14.92 -3.55 14.64
CA HIS A 113 15.90 -3.00 13.72
C HIS A 113 17.02 -4.03 13.45
N PRO A 114 17.44 -4.26 12.19
CA PRO A 114 18.39 -5.32 11.85
C PRO A 114 19.72 -5.24 12.61
N GLN A 115 20.30 -4.04 12.74
CA GLN A 115 21.56 -3.81 13.44
C GLN A 115 21.36 -3.43 14.91
N SER A 116 20.58 -2.37 15.19
CA SER A 116 20.52 -1.80 16.54
C SER A 116 19.66 -2.60 17.53
N ARG A 117 18.89 -3.60 17.05
CA ARG A 117 17.92 -4.37 17.85
C ARG A 117 16.84 -3.50 18.51
N LYS A 118 16.73 -2.22 18.14
CA LYS A 118 15.67 -1.35 18.63
C LYS A 118 14.32 -1.88 18.16
N GLU A 119 13.36 -1.93 19.07
CA GLU A 119 12.00 -2.36 18.76
C GLU A 119 11.21 -1.22 18.10
N MET A 120 10.38 -1.58 17.12
CA MET A 120 9.39 -0.73 16.48
C MET A 120 8.04 -1.42 16.51
N PHE A 121 7.06 -0.75 17.08
CA PHE A 121 5.67 -1.18 17.03
C PHE A 121 5.01 -0.72 15.74
N VAL A 122 4.36 -1.65 15.03
CA VAL A 122 3.50 -1.39 13.87
C VAL A 122 2.06 -1.58 14.34
N PRO A 123 1.32 -0.48 14.60
CA PRO A 123 0.05 -0.54 15.34
C PRO A 123 -1.09 -1.16 14.54
N GLN A 124 -1.00 -1.09 13.21
CA GLN A 124 -2.03 -1.63 12.33
C GLN A 124 -1.42 -2.01 10.99
N PHE A 125 -1.81 -3.18 10.50
CA PHE A 125 -1.64 -3.57 9.10
C PHE A 125 -2.82 -4.43 8.64
N GLN A 126 -2.96 -4.53 7.32
CA GLN A 126 -3.88 -5.44 6.65
C GLN A 126 -3.12 -6.21 5.58
N VAL A 127 -3.47 -7.47 5.36
CA VAL A 127 -2.87 -8.29 4.31
C VAL A 127 -3.98 -8.68 3.34
N LEU A 128 -3.83 -8.24 2.09
CA LEU A 128 -4.78 -8.51 1.03
C LEU A 128 -4.14 -9.49 0.04
N SER A 129 -4.86 -10.57 -0.26
CA SER A 129 -4.54 -11.44 -1.38
C SER A 129 -5.18 -10.85 -2.63
N ILE A 130 -4.38 -10.63 -3.67
CA ILE A 130 -4.84 -10.27 -5.01
C ILE A 130 -5.01 -11.57 -5.78
N LEU A 131 -6.23 -11.85 -6.23
CA LEU A 131 -6.55 -13.12 -6.86
C LEU A 131 -5.87 -13.25 -8.22
N GLY A 132 -5.24 -14.39 -8.47
CA GLY A 132 -4.66 -14.73 -9.76
C GLY A 132 -4.19 -16.19 -9.81
N PRO A 133 -3.63 -16.63 -10.95
CA PRO A 133 -3.24 -18.03 -11.17
C PRO A 133 -2.05 -18.50 -10.32
N ASP A 134 -1.19 -17.58 -9.85
CA ASP A 134 0.09 -17.92 -9.22
C ASP A 134 0.11 -17.62 -7.70
N ALA A 135 -0.99 -17.13 -7.13
CA ALA A 135 -1.07 -16.78 -5.71
C ALA A 135 -2.50 -16.87 -5.19
N ASP A 136 -2.64 -17.42 -3.98
CA ASP A 136 -3.92 -17.51 -3.27
C ASP A 136 -3.88 -16.90 -1.85
N GLU A 137 -4.98 -17.09 -1.11
CA GLU A 137 -5.10 -16.62 0.27
C GLU A 137 -4.14 -17.36 1.22
N GLY A 138 -3.92 -18.65 0.99
CA GLY A 138 -3.04 -19.49 1.80
C GLY A 138 -1.58 -19.05 1.69
N ASP A 139 -1.11 -18.78 0.47
CA ASP A 139 0.21 -18.19 0.21
C ASP A 139 0.37 -16.85 0.93
N SER A 140 -0.63 -15.99 0.82
CA SER A 140 -0.64 -14.67 1.46
C SER A 140 -0.62 -14.78 2.99
N ARG A 141 -1.29 -15.78 3.56
CA ARG A 141 -1.32 -16.04 5.00
C ARG A 141 0.01 -16.54 5.53
N ALA A 142 0.72 -17.39 4.76
CA ALA A 142 2.05 -17.86 5.13
C ALA A 142 3.07 -16.72 5.26
N LEU A 143 2.96 -15.69 4.42
CA LEU A 143 3.85 -14.53 4.43
C LEU A 143 3.73 -13.65 5.69
N VAL A 144 2.62 -13.73 6.44
CA VAL A 144 2.37 -12.85 7.61
C VAL A 144 3.47 -12.96 8.66
N SER A 145 4.05 -14.15 8.87
CA SER A 145 5.13 -14.36 9.85
C SER A 145 6.53 -14.05 9.29
N GLU A 146 6.69 -14.10 7.95
CA GLU A 146 7.97 -13.89 7.26
C GLU A 146 8.28 -12.40 7.04
N VAL A 147 7.26 -11.64 6.64
CA VAL A 147 7.41 -10.24 6.23
C VAL A 147 7.54 -9.33 7.46
N LYS A 148 8.53 -8.43 7.42
CA LYS A 148 8.75 -7.43 8.47
C LYS A 148 8.17 -6.10 8.00
N LEU A 149 7.38 -5.45 8.84
CA LEU A 149 6.66 -4.22 8.52
C LEU A 149 7.29 -2.98 9.16
N GLY A 150 8.18 -3.15 10.14
CA GLY A 150 9.03 -2.10 10.69
C GLY A 150 10.31 -1.88 9.90
N TYR A 151 10.83 -0.65 9.93
CA TYR A 151 12.10 -0.27 9.26
C TYR A 151 12.11 -0.56 7.74
N LEU A 152 10.97 -0.35 7.07
CA LEU A 152 10.77 -0.74 5.66
C LEU A 152 11.87 -0.25 4.70
N GLU A 153 12.18 1.04 4.74
CA GLU A 153 13.17 1.68 3.85
C GLU A 153 14.61 1.20 4.09
N GLU A 154 14.88 0.53 5.22
CA GLU A 154 16.18 -0.07 5.52
C GLU A 154 16.24 -1.56 5.15
N ARG A 155 15.09 -2.18 4.89
CA ARG A 155 14.95 -3.64 4.65
C ARG A 155 14.65 -3.99 3.21
N TYR A 156 13.94 -3.12 2.52
CA TYR A 156 13.36 -3.38 1.21
C TYR A 156 13.71 -2.25 0.25
N ASP A 157 13.67 -2.56 -1.04
CA ASP A 157 13.70 -1.53 -2.05
C ASP A 157 12.34 -0.81 -2.07
N CYS A 158 12.33 0.48 -1.77
CA CYS A 158 11.14 1.28 -1.56
C CYS A 158 11.11 2.50 -2.48
N LYS A 159 9.98 2.69 -3.16
CA LYS A 159 9.67 3.90 -3.93
C LYS A 159 8.82 4.84 -3.09
N LYS A 160 9.16 6.13 -3.12
CA LYS A 160 8.46 7.20 -2.41
C LYS A 160 7.36 7.84 -3.27
N PHE A 161 6.26 8.17 -2.60
CA PHE A 161 5.09 8.86 -3.13
C PHE A 161 4.68 9.93 -2.11
N GLU A 162 3.76 10.81 -2.49
CA GLU A 162 3.20 11.79 -1.57
C GLU A 162 2.60 11.10 -0.34
N ASN A 163 3.20 11.34 0.84
CA ASN A 163 2.77 10.77 2.12
C ASN A 163 2.59 9.24 2.11
N ALA A 164 3.33 8.53 1.24
CA ALA A 164 3.26 7.08 1.10
C ALA A 164 4.56 6.50 0.56
N ILE A 165 4.77 5.21 0.80
CA ILE A 165 5.84 4.43 0.20
C ILE A 165 5.29 3.07 -0.27
N SER A 166 5.94 2.49 -1.27
CA SER A 166 5.72 1.12 -1.70
C SER A 166 7.04 0.39 -1.79
N CYS A 167 7.11 -0.78 -1.18
CA CYS A 167 8.32 -1.56 -1.04
C CYS A 167 8.15 -2.97 -1.61
N VAL A 168 9.22 -3.50 -2.19
CA VAL A 168 9.28 -4.84 -2.76
C VAL A 168 9.84 -5.81 -1.73
N VAL A 169 9.08 -6.85 -1.42
CA VAL A 169 9.54 -7.93 -0.52
C VAL A 169 10.24 -9.03 -1.30
N ARG A 170 9.63 -9.48 -2.40
CA ARG A 170 10.19 -10.46 -3.34
C ARG A 170 9.69 -10.15 -4.75
N GLU A 171 10.62 -10.12 -5.70
CA GLU A 171 10.31 -10.50 -7.08
C GLU A 171 10.47 -12.02 -7.15
N ARG A 172 9.44 -12.77 -7.52
CA ARG A 172 9.67 -14.18 -7.82
C ARG A 172 10.43 -14.24 -9.14
N ASN A 173 11.74 -14.41 -9.06
CA ASN A 173 12.54 -14.81 -10.23
C ASN A 173 11.89 -16.06 -10.83
N LYS A 174 11.65 -15.99 -12.15
CA LYS A 174 11.08 -17.05 -12.98
C LYS A 174 11.81 -18.37 -12.82
#